data_AF-A0A432LLY5-F1
#
_entry.id   AF-A0A432LLY5-F1
#
_cell.length_a   1.000
_cell.length_b   1.000
_cell.length_c   1.000
_cell.angle_alpha   90.00
_cell.angle_beta   90.00
_cell.angle_gamma   90.00
#
_symmetry.space_group_name_H-M   'P 1'
#
loop_
_entity.id
_entity.type
_entity.pdbx_description
1 polymer ?
#
loop_
_entity_poly.entity_id
_entity_poly.type
_entity_poly.pdbx_seq_one_letter_code
_entity_poly.pdbx_strand_id
1 'polypeptide(L)'
;MIFKIILILLALIAAIVLGLFLFARYLNIQAKRRRNAWLATHPQTPLTEEKKRLLVFGAILFSYRREEVLSIVPDVDLKIYAEGMKSQWGVENTEDAMETLNALLALERTTEFDELISQNTDNRKLEYLREKIADGLDIDPDRVRQVNSTYAWDICRLVALSKWCYWNDYISEEDMWRFMQQGAAKAACMGENWQDYVISFLLGRTIQGFGLDDIKDCCVELFNENKSYRDGNLFTCYSFK
;
A
#
# COMPACT_ATOMS: atom_id res chain seq x y z
N MET A 1 -34.33 2.92 -45.07
CA MET A 1 -34.71 2.45 -43.71
C MET A 1 -33.46 2.22 -42.84
N ILE A 2 -32.50 1.41 -43.30
CA ILE A 2 -31.23 1.10 -42.60
C ILE A 2 -30.45 2.37 -42.20
N PHE A 3 -30.29 3.34 -43.10
CA PHE A 3 -29.56 4.59 -42.81
C PHE A 3 -30.15 5.41 -41.64
N LYS A 4 -31.50 5.45 -41.52
CA LYS A 4 -32.17 6.15 -40.40
C LYS A 4 -31.93 5.43 -39.07
N ILE A 5 -31.91 4.09 -39.07
CA ILE A 5 -31.62 3.28 -37.88
C ILE A 5 -30.18 3.52 -37.42
N ILE A 6 -29.21 3.56 -38.33
CA ILE A 6 -27.80 3.84 -38.03
C ILE A 6 -27.64 5.23 -37.39
N LEU A 7 -28.30 6.26 -37.94
CA LEU A 7 -28.25 7.61 -37.37
C LEU A 7 -28.82 7.68 -35.94
N ILE A 8 -29.92 6.97 -35.67
CA ILE A 8 -30.52 6.89 -34.33
C ILE A 8 -29.56 6.20 -33.35
N LEU A 9 -28.93 5.11 -33.75
CA LEU A 9 -27.94 4.40 -32.92
C LEU A 9 -26.71 5.27 -32.61
N LEU A 10 -26.19 6.00 -33.61
CA LEU A 10 -25.07 6.93 -33.41
C LEU A 10 -25.44 8.07 -32.45
N ALA A 11 -26.67 8.61 -32.54
CA ALA A 11 -27.15 9.64 -31.62
C ALA A 11 -27.30 9.12 -30.18
N LEU A 12 -27.77 7.88 -30.00
CA LEU A 12 -27.85 7.23 -28.68
C LEU A 12 -26.47 7.00 -28.08
N ILE A 13 -25.51 6.50 -28.86
CA ILE A 13 -24.13 6.33 -28.41
C ILE A 13 -23.53 7.68 -28.02
N ALA A 14 -23.72 8.72 -28.84
CA ALA A 14 -23.23 10.06 -28.52
C ALA A 14 -23.84 10.62 -27.23
N ALA A 15 -25.13 10.39 -26.99
CA ALA A 15 -25.81 10.80 -25.76
C ALA A 15 -25.27 10.06 -24.52
N ILE A 16 -25.00 8.75 -24.64
CA ILE A 16 -24.40 7.95 -23.56
C ILE A 16 -22.98 8.44 -23.27
N VAL A 17 -22.16 8.65 -24.31
CA VAL A 17 -20.79 9.15 -24.18
C VAL A 17 -20.79 10.54 -23.53
N LEU A 18 -21.68 11.44 -23.95
CA LEU A 18 -21.83 12.75 -23.34
C LEU A 18 -22.28 12.66 -21.87
N GLY A 19 -23.24 11.78 -21.57
CA GLY A 19 -23.69 11.51 -20.20
C GLY A 19 -22.56 11.02 -19.30
N LEU A 20 -21.78 10.05 -19.75
CA LEU A 20 -20.59 9.54 -19.05
C LEU A 20 -19.54 10.62 -18.85
N PHE A 21 -19.30 11.47 -19.87
CA PHE A 21 -18.37 12.59 -19.78
C PHE A 21 -18.81 13.62 -18.73
N LEU A 22 -20.09 14.02 -18.73
CA LEU A 22 -20.64 14.96 -17.76
C LEU A 22 -20.62 14.37 -16.33
N PHE A 23 -20.92 13.08 -16.19
CA PHE A 23 -20.84 12.36 -14.92
C PHE A 23 -19.40 12.30 -14.39
N ALA A 24 -18.43 11.92 -15.22
CA ALA A 24 -17.01 11.93 -14.86
C ALA A 24 -16.55 13.34 -14.45
N ARG A 25 -16.98 14.38 -15.18
CA ARG A 25 -16.68 15.77 -14.82
C ARG A 25 -17.29 16.17 -13.47
N TYR A 26 -18.52 15.75 -13.18
CA TYR A 26 -19.16 15.99 -11.89
C TYR A 26 -18.39 15.33 -10.75
N LEU A 27 -18.01 14.04 -10.90
CA LEU A 27 -17.20 13.33 -9.92
C LEU A 27 -15.85 14.03 -9.68
N ASN A 28 -15.17 14.47 -10.74
CA ASN A 28 -13.91 15.21 -10.65
C ASN A 28 -14.05 16.54 -9.88
N ILE A 29 -15.15 17.28 -10.10
CA ILE A 29 -15.42 18.52 -9.35
C ILE A 29 -15.63 18.22 -7.87
N GLN A 30 -16.40 17.18 -7.54
CA GLN A 30 -16.65 16.80 -6.15
C GLN A 30 -15.36 16.30 -5.46
N ALA A 31 -14.54 15.49 -6.14
CA ALA A 31 -13.25 15.05 -5.64
C ALA A 31 -12.33 16.24 -5.35
N LYS A 32 -12.24 17.20 -6.29
CA LYS A 32 -11.45 18.43 -6.09
C LYS A 32 -11.96 19.28 -4.92
N ARG A 33 -13.28 19.38 -4.74
CA ARG A 33 -13.88 20.09 -3.59
C ARG A 33 -13.53 19.42 -2.27
N ARG A 34 -13.68 18.10 -2.16
CA ARG A 34 -13.30 17.34 -0.95
C ARG A 34 -11.81 17.51 -0.63
N ARG A 35 -10.94 17.33 -1.64
CA ARG A 35 -9.50 17.55 -1.50
C ARG A 35 -9.18 18.96 -1.03
N ASN A 36 -9.79 19.98 -1.62
CA ASN A 36 -9.57 21.37 -1.21
C ASN A 36 -10.07 21.66 0.22
N ALA A 37 -11.18 21.05 0.63
CA ALA A 37 -11.68 21.17 2.00
C ALA A 37 -10.72 20.51 3.00
N TRP A 38 -10.19 19.32 2.67
CA TRP A 38 -9.19 18.65 3.50
C TRP A 38 -7.89 19.47 3.58
N LEU A 39 -7.40 20.01 2.47
CA LEU A 39 -6.21 20.88 2.44
C LEU A 39 -6.39 22.19 3.23
N ALA A 40 -7.63 22.66 3.41
CA ALA A 40 -7.90 23.85 4.21
C ALA A 40 -7.70 23.58 5.72
N THR A 41 -7.90 22.34 6.17
CA THR A 41 -7.65 21.93 7.56
C THR A 41 -6.27 21.30 7.75
N HIS A 42 -5.64 20.83 6.67
CA HIS A 42 -4.32 20.19 6.65
C HIS A 42 -3.36 20.92 5.70
N PRO A 43 -2.88 22.13 6.06
CA PRO A 43 -1.96 22.87 5.22
C PRO A 43 -0.69 22.06 4.97
N GLN A 44 -0.35 21.87 3.70
CA GLN A 44 0.77 21.02 3.29
C GLN A 44 2.03 21.84 3.05
N THR A 45 3.16 21.27 3.43
CA THR A 45 4.48 21.72 2.98
C THR A 45 5.07 20.67 2.03
N PRO A 46 5.95 21.06 1.07
CA PRO A 46 6.64 20.09 0.23
C PRO A 46 7.35 19.02 1.08
N LEU A 47 7.13 17.75 0.76
CA LEU A 47 7.79 16.65 1.46
C LEU A 47 9.29 16.68 1.20
N THR A 48 10.07 16.52 2.27
CA THR A 48 11.52 16.30 2.18
C THR A 48 11.81 14.93 1.60
N GLU A 49 13.00 14.72 1.05
CA GLU A 49 13.41 13.40 0.55
C GLU A 49 13.37 12.32 1.64
N GLU A 50 13.64 12.69 2.89
CA GLU A 50 13.50 11.76 4.01
C GLU A 50 12.03 11.36 4.23
N LYS A 51 11.09 12.32 4.24
CA LYS A 51 9.66 12.00 4.35
C LYS A 51 9.17 11.13 3.19
N LYS A 52 9.67 11.39 1.97
CA LYS A 52 9.39 10.55 0.80
C LYS A 52 9.93 9.13 1.00
N ARG A 53 11.19 8.97 1.43
CA ARG A 53 11.79 7.67 1.75
C ARG A 53 10.96 6.90 2.79
N LEU A 54 10.48 7.57 3.84
CA LEU A 54 9.61 6.94 4.85
C LEU A 54 8.31 6.37 4.24
N LEU A 55 7.69 7.08 3.29
CA LEU A 55 6.49 6.60 2.60
C LEU A 55 6.77 5.37 1.72
N VAL A 56 7.99 5.20 1.21
CA VAL A 56 8.37 4.06 0.35
C VAL A 56 8.24 2.73 1.09
N PHE A 57 8.40 2.70 2.41
CA PHE A 57 8.14 1.49 3.20
C PHE A 57 6.66 1.04 3.15
N GLY A 58 5.72 1.95 2.86
CA GLY A 58 4.31 1.63 2.61
C GLY A 58 3.97 1.35 1.14
N ALA A 59 4.95 1.44 0.22
CA ALA A 59 4.70 1.51 -1.22
C ALA A 59 3.97 0.29 -1.78
N ILE A 60 4.18 -0.91 -1.22
CA ILE A 60 3.49 -2.12 -1.67
C ILE A 60 1.97 -1.96 -1.50
N LEU A 61 1.51 -1.52 -0.33
CA LEU A 61 0.08 -1.36 -0.05
C LEU A 61 -0.52 -0.13 -0.73
N PHE A 62 0.25 0.96 -0.85
CA PHE A 62 -0.18 2.14 -1.59
C PHE A 62 -0.38 1.82 -3.08
N SER A 63 0.58 1.12 -3.70
CA SER A 63 0.50 0.70 -5.10
C SER A 63 -0.65 -0.28 -5.33
N TYR A 64 -0.82 -1.24 -4.41
CA TYR A 64 -1.96 -2.17 -4.44
C TYR A 64 -3.31 -1.44 -4.44
N ARG A 65 -3.43 -0.35 -3.67
CA ARG A 65 -4.62 0.51 -3.63
C ARG A 65 -4.66 1.59 -4.72
N ARG A 66 -3.65 1.65 -5.60
CA ARG A 66 -3.47 2.67 -6.64
C ARG A 66 -3.40 4.10 -6.09
N GLU A 67 -2.84 4.25 -4.89
CA GLU A 67 -2.57 5.53 -4.26
C GLU A 67 -1.26 6.15 -4.78
N GLU A 68 -1.15 7.48 -4.71
CA GLU A 68 0.14 8.17 -4.86
C GLU A 68 1.01 7.87 -3.63
N VAL A 69 2.19 7.28 -3.85
CA VAL A 69 3.09 6.84 -2.78
C VAL A 69 3.73 8.06 -2.12
N LEU A 70 4.24 8.98 -2.94
CA LEU A 70 5.04 10.13 -2.48
C LEU A 70 4.19 11.34 -2.09
N SER A 71 2.97 11.08 -1.58
CA SER A 71 2.00 12.08 -1.17
C SER A 71 1.27 11.64 0.09
N ILE A 72 1.02 12.61 0.97
CA ILE A 72 0.13 12.45 2.13
C ILE A 72 -1.20 13.18 1.93
N VAL A 73 -1.46 13.67 0.71
CA VAL A 73 -2.73 14.31 0.37
C VAL A 73 -3.68 13.25 -0.18
N PRO A 74 -4.88 13.09 0.39
CA PRO A 74 -5.84 12.13 -0.12
C PRO A 74 -6.35 12.56 -1.51
N ASP A 75 -6.31 11.64 -2.47
CA ASP A 75 -6.93 11.76 -3.79
C ASP A 75 -8.19 10.89 -3.93
N VAL A 76 -8.63 10.31 -2.82
CA VAL A 76 -9.70 9.32 -2.66
C VAL A 76 -10.81 9.83 -1.74
N ASP A 77 -11.95 9.12 -1.70
CA ASP A 77 -13.01 9.39 -0.72
C ASP A 77 -12.62 8.78 0.64
N LEU A 78 -12.41 9.64 1.64
CA LEU A 78 -11.98 9.24 2.98
C LEU A 78 -12.96 8.30 3.67
N LYS A 79 -14.25 8.34 3.32
CA LYS A 79 -15.25 7.41 3.88
C LYS A 79 -14.92 5.96 3.55
N ILE A 80 -14.39 5.70 2.35
CA ILE A 80 -13.96 4.35 1.94
C ILE A 80 -12.83 3.85 2.87
N TYR A 81 -11.93 4.74 3.27
CA TYR A 81 -10.84 4.41 4.18
C TYR A 81 -11.34 4.24 5.61
N ALA A 82 -12.22 5.11 6.12
CA ALA A 82 -12.83 4.94 7.42
C ALA A 82 -13.58 3.60 7.54
N GLU A 83 -14.39 3.25 6.54
CA GLU A 83 -15.13 1.97 6.49
C GLU A 83 -14.18 0.77 6.38
N GLY A 84 -13.12 0.88 5.56
CA GLY A 84 -12.10 -0.16 5.42
C GLY A 84 -11.28 -0.36 6.70
N MET A 85 -10.89 0.71 7.38
CA MET A 85 -10.19 0.68 8.66
C MET A 85 -11.07 0.04 9.74
N LYS A 86 -12.33 0.45 9.85
CA LYS A 86 -13.30 -0.17 10.76
C LYS A 86 -13.45 -1.67 10.51
N SER A 87 -13.74 -2.06 9.26
CA SER A 87 -14.11 -3.45 8.95
C SER A 87 -12.93 -4.42 8.94
N GLN A 88 -11.74 -3.98 8.54
CA GLN A 88 -10.56 -4.85 8.38
C GLN A 88 -9.61 -4.77 9.57
N TRP A 89 -9.61 -3.66 10.31
CA TRP A 89 -8.67 -3.39 11.39
C TRP A 89 -9.35 -3.16 12.74
N GLY A 90 -10.66 -2.93 12.77
CA GLY A 90 -11.35 -2.52 13.99
C GLY A 90 -11.00 -1.09 14.42
N VAL A 91 -10.48 -0.25 13.51
CA VAL A 91 -10.05 1.12 13.82
C VAL A 91 -11.15 2.11 13.46
N GLU A 92 -11.78 2.69 14.47
CA GLU A 92 -12.87 3.67 14.32
C GLU A 92 -12.54 5.05 14.89
N ASN A 93 -11.51 5.14 15.74
CA ASN A 93 -11.16 6.34 16.46
C ASN A 93 -9.65 6.38 16.83
N THR A 94 -9.22 7.44 17.51
CA THR A 94 -7.84 7.66 17.94
C THR A 94 -7.30 6.57 18.87
N GLU A 95 -8.11 6.05 19.79
CA GLU A 95 -7.70 5.00 20.73
C GLU A 95 -7.38 3.70 19.97
N ASP A 96 -8.32 3.23 19.14
CA ASP A 96 -8.13 2.03 18.32
C ASP A 96 -6.92 2.18 17.37
N ALA A 97 -6.76 3.37 16.79
CA ALA A 97 -5.65 3.68 15.89
C ALA A 97 -4.31 3.58 16.63
N MET A 98 -4.20 4.20 17.81
CA MET A 98 -2.98 4.16 18.61
C MET A 98 -2.66 2.75 19.09
N GLU A 99 -3.65 1.96 19.53
CA GLU A 99 -3.46 0.57 19.91
C GLU A 99 -2.91 -0.25 18.74
N THR A 100 -3.59 -0.20 17.59
CA THR A 100 -3.21 -0.97 16.40
C THR A 100 -1.84 -0.58 15.86
N LEU A 101 -1.54 0.72 15.80
CA LEU A 101 -0.23 1.21 15.34
C LEU A 101 0.89 0.83 16.29
N ASN A 102 0.65 0.81 17.60
CA ASN A 102 1.66 0.34 18.57
C ASN A 102 1.90 -1.17 18.46
N ALA A 103 0.86 -1.98 18.25
CA ALA A 103 1.01 -3.43 18.02
C ALA A 103 1.83 -3.73 16.75
N LEU A 104 1.55 -3.00 15.66
CA LEU A 104 2.34 -3.10 14.42
C LEU A 104 3.79 -2.64 14.63
N LEU A 105 4.01 -1.55 15.39
CA LEU A 105 5.36 -1.08 15.72
C LEU A 105 6.11 -2.07 16.64
N ALA A 106 5.40 -2.75 17.53
CA ALA A 106 5.92 -3.81 18.37
C ALA A 106 6.24 -5.11 17.60
N LEU A 107 5.86 -5.20 16.32
CA LEU A 107 6.09 -6.35 15.44
C LEU A 107 5.43 -7.63 15.98
N GLU A 108 4.22 -7.52 16.54
CA GLU A 108 3.55 -8.65 17.20
C GLU A 108 3.29 -9.82 16.24
N ARG A 109 2.79 -9.55 15.02
CA ARG A 109 2.52 -10.62 14.04
C ARG A 109 3.80 -11.19 13.45
N THR A 110 4.80 -10.34 13.25
CA THR A 110 6.13 -10.79 12.87
C THR A 110 6.67 -11.78 13.88
N THR A 111 6.56 -11.47 15.18
CA THR A 111 7.05 -12.36 16.25
C THR A 111 6.35 -13.72 16.18
N GLU A 112 5.02 -13.74 16.08
CA GLU A 112 4.25 -14.98 15.93
C GLU A 112 4.65 -15.78 14.68
N PHE A 113 4.81 -15.12 13.53
CA PHE A 113 5.11 -15.78 12.26
C PHE A 113 6.56 -16.26 12.17
N ASP A 114 7.51 -15.50 12.71
CA ASP A 114 8.93 -15.85 12.72
C ASP A 114 9.20 -17.04 13.66
N GLU A 115 8.46 -17.14 14.78
CA GLU A 115 8.45 -18.34 15.62
C GLU A 115 7.94 -19.55 14.84
N LEU A 116 6.84 -19.41 14.09
CA LEU A 116 6.31 -20.48 13.25
C LEU A 116 7.32 -20.91 12.18
N ILE A 117 7.98 -19.98 11.49
CA ILE A 117 9.02 -20.27 10.50
C ILE A 117 10.17 -21.05 11.14
N SER A 118 10.65 -20.59 12.30
CA SER A 118 11.79 -21.18 13.01
C SER A 118 11.51 -22.60 13.51
N GLN A 119 10.27 -22.89 13.92
CA GLN A 119 9.86 -24.22 14.39
C GLN A 119 9.54 -25.20 13.25
N ASN A 120 9.36 -24.72 12.03
CA ASN A 120 8.82 -25.47 10.89
C ASN A 120 9.73 -25.40 9.66
N THR A 121 11.05 -25.43 9.84
CA THR A 121 12.03 -25.28 8.74
C THR A 121 11.86 -26.31 7.63
N ASP A 122 11.46 -27.55 7.96
CA ASP A 122 11.23 -28.64 7.01
C ASP A 122 9.76 -28.77 6.54
N ASN A 123 8.96 -27.73 6.77
CA ASN A 123 7.53 -27.78 6.47
C ASN A 123 7.26 -27.57 4.97
N ARG A 124 6.73 -28.61 4.33
CA ARG A 124 6.32 -28.60 2.91
C ARG A 124 5.39 -27.44 2.55
N LYS A 125 4.55 -26.97 3.48
CA LYS A 125 3.67 -25.81 3.26
C LYS A 125 4.48 -24.53 3.18
N LEU A 126 5.45 -24.32 4.08
CA LEU A 126 6.32 -23.14 4.04
C LEU A 126 7.13 -23.14 2.75
N GLU A 127 7.64 -24.30 2.34
CA GLU A 127 8.42 -24.37 1.11
C GLU A 127 7.59 -24.10 -0.14
N TYR A 128 6.36 -24.61 -0.19
CA TYR A 128 5.41 -24.26 -1.24
C TYR A 128 5.12 -22.75 -1.31
N LEU A 129 5.03 -22.07 -0.16
CA LEU A 129 4.84 -20.62 -0.14
C LEU A 129 6.08 -19.89 -0.68
N ARG A 130 7.29 -20.35 -0.35
CA ARG A 130 8.53 -19.76 -0.86
C ARG A 130 8.66 -19.93 -2.37
N GLU A 131 8.37 -21.12 -2.90
CA GLU A 131 8.32 -21.37 -4.34
C GLU A 131 7.32 -20.45 -5.03
N LYS A 132 6.10 -20.31 -4.47
CA LYS A 132 5.09 -19.38 -5.01
C LYS A 132 5.55 -17.93 -5.03
N ILE A 133 6.25 -17.48 -3.99
CA ILE A 133 6.80 -16.12 -3.93
C ILE A 133 7.89 -15.94 -4.98
N ALA A 134 8.78 -16.92 -5.12
CA ALA A 134 9.84 -16.92 -6.13
C ALA A 134 9.25 -16.82 -7.54
N ASP A 135 8.28 -17.67 -7.86
CA ASP A 135 7.55 -17.64 -9.13
C ASP A 135 6.82 -16.30 -9.35
N GLY A 136 6.18 -15.76 -8.31
CA GLY A 136 5.43 -14.51 -8.39
C GLY A 136 6.31 -13.29 -8.60
N LEU A 137 7.58 -13.33 -8.16
CA LEU A 137 8.56 -12.26 -8.32
C LEU A 137 9.53 -12.50 -9.49
N ASP A 138 9.48 -13.67 -10.14
CA ASP A 138 10.45 -14.12 -11.16
C ASP A 138 11.90 -14.08 -10.64
N ILE A 139 12.15 -14.66 -9.47
CA ILE A 139 13.47 -14.74 -8.82
C ILE A 139 13.82 -16.18 -8.42
N ASP A 140 15.10 -16.39 -8.10
CA ASP A 140 15.59 -17.66 -7.58
C ASP A 140 14.91 -18.04 -6.25
N PRO A 141 14.30 -19.23 -6.11
CA PRO A 141 13.76 -19.71 -4.84
C PRO A 141 14.76 -19.71 -3.69
N ASP A 142 16.06 -19.92 -3.95
CA ASP A 142 17.09 -19.86 -2.92
C ASP A 142 17.23 -18.47 -2.33
N ARG A 143 16.92 -17.42 -3.10
CA ARG A 143 16.88 -16.05 -2.57
C ARG A 143 15.76 -15.88 -1.56
N VAL A 144 14.60 -16.47 -1.80
CA VAL A 144 13.46 -16.44 -0.88
C VAL A 144 13.77 -17.22 0.40
N ARG A 145 14.47 -18.35 0.30
CA ARG A 145 14.89 -19.17 1.46
C ARG A 145 15.84 -18.46 2.42
N GLN A 146 16.61 -17.48 1.93
CA GLN A 146 17.51 -16.68 2.76
C GLN A 146 16.77 -15.71 3.69
N VAL A 147 15.52 -15.37 3.38
CA VAL A 147 14.69 -14.47 4.19
C VAL A 147 13.87 -15.28 5.18
N ASN A 148 14.21 -15.16 6.47
CA ASN A 148 13.59 -15.92 7.56
C ASN A 148 12.84 -15.05 8.56
N SER A 149 12.55 -13.80 8.20
CA SER A 149 11.73 -12.89 9.00
C SER A 149 10.65 -12.23 8.16
N THR A 150 9.49 -12.04 8.77
CA THR A 150 8.29 -11.43 8.18
C THR A 150 8.11 -9.97 8.58
N TYR A 151 9.15 -9.32 9.12
CA TYR A 151 9.13 -7.95 9.65
C TYR A 151 8.47 -6.91 8.73
N ALA A 152 8.66 -7.02 7.41
CA ALA A 152 8.09 -6.07 6.48
C ALA A 152 6.56 -6.15 6.42
N TRP A 153 5.95 -7.26 6.82
CA TRP A 153 4.50 -7.42 6.91
C TRP A 153 3.88 -6.46 7.91
N ASP A 154 4.46 -6.31 9.10
CA ASP A 154 4.01 -5.33 10.09
C ASP A 154 4.41 -3.91 9.70
N ILE A 155 5.64 -3.69 9.21
CA ILE A 155 6.14 -2.34 8.94
C ILE A 155 5.42 -1.71 7.75
N CYS A 156 5.17 -2.44 6.67
CA CYS A 156 4.45 -1.91 5.52
C CYS A 156 3.03 -1.50 5.93
N ARG A 157 2.39 -2.33 6.75
CA ARG A 157 1.08 -2.08 7.34
C ARG A 157 1.08 -0.89 8.30
N LEU A 158 2.12 -0.74 9.13
CA LEU A 158 2.31 0.39 10.04
C LEU A 158 2.36 1.70 9.26
N VAL A 159 3.20 1.78 8.23
CA VAL A 159 3.37 2.98 7.41
C VAL A 159 2.06 3.31 6.69
N ALA A 160 1.42 2.30 6.11
CA ALA A 160 0.20 2.51 5.36
C ALA A 160 -0.98 2.93 6.25
N LEU A 161 -1.20 2.23 7.36
CA LEU A 161 -2.26 2.56 8.31
C LEU A 161 -2.03 3.91 8.98
N SER A 162 -0.78 4.27 9.30
CA SER A 162 -0.47 5.61 9.84
C SER A 162 -0.96 6.72 8.90
N LYS A 163 -0.73 6.58 7.59
CA LYS A 163 -1.20 7.55 6.59
C LYS A 163 -2.73 7.62 6.54
N TRP A 164 -3.41 6.48 6.58
CA TRP A 164 -4.87 6.43 6.51
C TRP A 164 -5.54 6.96 7.80
N CYS A 165 -4.93 6.71 8.96
CA CYS A 165 -5.35 7.28 10.24
C CYS A 165 -5.19 8.81 10.24
N TYR A 166 -4.07 9.32 9.73
CA TYR A 166 -3.87 10.76 9.56
C TYR A 166 -4.92 11.39 8.64
N TRP A 167 -5.23 10.75 7.51
CA TRP A 167 -6.26 11.24 6.60
C TRP A 167 -7.64 11.40 7.26
N ASN A 168 -7.95 10.56 8.25
CA ASN A 168 -9.23 10.57 8.96
C ASN A 168 -9.17 11.26 10.32
N ASP A 169 -8.15 12.09 10.57
CA ASP A 169 -7.97 12.85 11.82
C ASP A 169 -7.87 11.97 13.08
N TYR A 170 -7.54 10.68 12.95
CA TYR A 170 -7.38 9.78 14.10
C TYR A 170 -6.04 9.96 14.80
N ILE A 171 -5.01 10.39 14.07
CA ILE A 171 -3.69 10.75 14.60
C ILE A 171 -3.20 12.06 13.98
N SER A 172 -2.28 12.74 14.67
CA SER A 172 -1.66 13.95 14.13
C SER A 172 -0.66 13.63 13.00
N GLU A 173 -0.30 14.63 12.20
CA GLU A 173 0.78 14.49 11.20
C GLU A 173 2.11 14.12 11.87
N GLU A 174 2.38 14.68 13.06
CA GLU A 174 3.58 14.37 13.84
C GLU A 174 3.61 12.89 14.26
N ASP A 175 2.51 12.37 14.79
CA ASP A 175 2.42 10.96 15.18
C ASP A 175 2.58 10.04 13.95
N MET A 176 1.97 10.38 12.81
CA MET A 176 2.14 9.63 11.57
C MET A 176 3.62 9.53 11.19
N TRP A 177 4.33 10.66 11.12
CA TRP A 177 5.76 10.66 10.79
C TRP A 177 6.60 9.91 11.83
N ARG A 178 6.26 10.03 13.12
CA ARG A 178 6.94 9.32 14.21
C ARG A 178 6.79 7.80 14.06
N PHE A 179 5.61 7.29 13.72
CA PHE A 179 5.41 5.86 13.47
C PHE A 179 6.17 5.40 12.23
N MET A 180 6.11 6.14 11.13
CA MET A 180 6.82 5.80 9.90
C MET A 180 8.34 5.78 10.12
N GLN A 181 8.89 6.76 10.83
CA GLN A 181 10.32 6.82 11.14
C GLN A 181 10.78 5.63 11.99
N GLN A 182 10.03 5.29 13.06
CA GLN A 182 10.36 4.16 13.91
C GLN A 182 10.22 2.81 13.16
N GLY A 183 9.20 2.70 12.31
CA GLY A 183 9.02 1.55 11.41
C GLY A 183 10.20 1.39 10.45
N ALA A 184 10.59 2.46 9.76
CA ALA A 184 11.75 2.46 8.86
C ALA A 184 13.05 2.09 9.59
N ALA A 185 13.26 2.61 10.80
CA ALA A 185 14.42 2.24 11.62
C ALA A 185 14.44 0.74 11.97
N LYS A 186 13.30 0.15 12.34
CA LYS A 186 13.18 -1.30 12.56
C LYS A 186 13.47 -2.09 11.29
N ALA A 187 12.93 -1.66 10.15
CA ALA A 187 13.18 -2.32 8.86
C ALA A 187 14.67 -2.29 8.51
N ALA A 188 15.34 -1.16 8.68
CA ALA A 188 16.77 -1.01 8.41
C ALA A 188 17.65 -1.86 9.35
N CYS A 189 17.20 -2.13 10.58
CA CYS A 189 17.88 -3.02 11.52
C CYS A 189 17.69 -4.51 11.20
N MET A 190 16.56 -4.89 10.61
CA MET A 190 16.20 -6.30 10.37
C MET A 190 16.46 -6.77 8.93
N GLY A 191 16.47 -5.84 7.98
CA GLY A 191 16.65 -6.10 6.56
C GLY A 191 17.94 -5.52 6.00
N GLU A 192 18.29 -5.96 4.80
CA GLU A 192 19.47 -5.47 4.09
C GLU A 192 19.11 -4.55 2.91
N ASN A 193 18.04 -4.87 2.19
CA ASN A 193 17.66 -4.19 0.95
C ASN A 193 16.16 -4.36 0.66
N TRP A 194 15.67 -3.65 -0.35
CA TRP A 194 14.27 -3.71 -0.77
C TRP A 194 13.81 -5.07 -1.27
N GLN A 195 14.70 -5.91 -1.84
CA GLN A 195 14.33 -7.25 -2.26
C GLN A 195 13.98 -8.12 -1.04
N ASP A 196 14.80 -8.07 0.02
CA ASP A 196 14.49 -8.75 1.29
C ASP A 196 13.22 -8.21 1.93
N TYR A 197 12.98 -6.90 1.83
CA TYR A 197 11.76 -6.27 2.33
C TYR A 197 10.51 -6.82 1.64
N VAL A 198 10.53 -6.91 0.30
CA VAL A 198 9.40 -7.44 -0.48
C VAL A 198 9.17 -8.92 -0.17
N ILE A 199 10.24 -9.73 -0.12
CA ILE A 199 10.13 -11.15 0.22
C ILE A 199 9.55 -11.31 1.63
N SER A 200 10.07 -10.56 2.61
CA SER A 200 9.60 -10.57 3.99
C SER A 200 8.12 -10.23 4.10
N PHE A 201 7.66 -9.22 3.35
CA PHE A 201 6.26 -8.81 3.31
C PHE A 201 5.38 -9.92 2.72
N LEU A 202 5.78 -10.52 1.60
CA LEU A 202 5.01 -11.57 0.94
C LEU A 202 4.98 -12.86 1.76
N LEU A 203 6.06 -13.19 2.49
CA LEU A 203 6.07 -14.30 3.45
C LEU A 203 5.03 -14.08 4.56
N GLY A 204 5.05 -12.92 5.24
CA GLY A 204 4.07 -12.62 6.28
C GLY A 204 2.62 -12.60 5.76
N ARG A 205 2.42 -12.01 4.58
CA ARG A 205 1.11 -11.98 3.89
C ARG A 205 0.57 -13.39 3.64
N THR A 206 1.39 -14.27 3.08
CA THR A 206 0.97 -15.63 2.70
C THR A 206 0.80 -16.56 3.90
N ILE A 207 1.63 -16.41 4.94
CA ILE A 207 1.46 -17.11 6.22
C ILE A 207 0.13 -16.71 6.87
N GLN A 208 -0.23 -15.42 6.84
CA GLN A 208 -1.53 -14.95 7.33
C GLN A 208 -2.71 -15.50 6.52
N GLY A 209 -2.46 -16.03 5.31
CA GLY A 209 -3.46 -16.69 4.47
C GLY A 209 -3.93 -15.88 3.26
N PHE A 210 -3.32 -14.72 2.99
CA PHE A 210 -3.62 -13.94 1.79
C PHE A 210 -2.86 -14.48 0.56
N GLY A 211 -3.47 -14.36 -0.61
CA GLY A 211 -2.85 -14.76 -1.88
C GLY A 211 -1.83 -13.75 -2.41
N LEU A 212 -1.19 -14.11 -3.53
CA LEU A 212 -0.21 -13.27 -4.24
C LEU A 212 -0.77 -12.63 -5.51
N ASP A 213 -1.83 -13.19 -6.08
CA ASP A 213 -2.31 -12.84 -7.44
C ASP A 213 -2.76 -11.38 -7.57
N ASP A 214 -3.17 -10.77 -6.47
CA ASP A 214 -3.65 -9.40 -6.42
C ASP A 214 -2.53 -8.37 -6.19
N ILE A 215 -1.33 -8.79 -5.76
CA ILE A 215 -0.27 -7.89 -5.28
C ILE A 215 1.11 -8.11 -5.93
N LYS A 216 1.36 -9.27 -6.53
CA LYS A 216 2.67 -9.62 -7.11
C LYS A 216 3.14 -8.62 -8.17
N ASP A 217 2.22 -8.20 -9.04
CA ASP A 217 2.52 -7.24 -10.11
C ASP A 217 2.96 -5.89 -9.52
N CYS A 218 2.30 -5.45 -8.43
CA CYS A 218 2.72 -4.23 -7.71
C CYS A 218 4.13 -4.38 -7.13
N CYS A 219 4.47 -5.52 -6.53
CA CYS A 219 5.80 -5.77 -5.99
C CYS A 219 6.90 -5.71 -7.06
N VAL A 220 6.67 -6.32 -8.22
CA VAL A 220 7.62 -6.30 -9.35
C VAL A 220 7.75 -4.89 -9.92
N GLU A 221 6.66 -4.15 -10.05
CA GLU A 221 6.67 -2.79 -10.59
C GLU A 221 7.46 -1.78 -9.75
N LEU A 222 7.59 -1.99 -8.44
CA LEU A 222 8.37 -1.11 -7.56
C LEU A 222 9.87 -1.12 -7.86
N PHE A 223 10.39 -2.16 -8.53
CA PHE A 223 11.78 -2.26 -8.99
C PHE A 223 11.99 -1.82 -10.45
N ASN A 224 10.91 -1.58 -11.20
CA ASN A 224 11.01 -1.35 -12.63
C ASN A 224 11.35 0.10 -12.98
N GLU A 225 12.51 0.30 -13.61
CA GLU A 225 12.97 1.61 -14.08
C GLU A 225 12.19 2.14 -15.30
N ASN A 226 11.52 1.25 -16.04
CA ASN A 226 11.01 1.53 -17.39
C ASN A 226 9.47 1.73 -17.50
N LYS A 227 8.73 1.85 -16.38
CA LYS A 227 7.28 2.12 -16.43
C LYS A 227 6.92 3.50 -15.89
N SER A 228 6.22 4.26 -16.72
CA SER A 228 5.53 5.51 -16.39
C SER A 228 4.26 5.24 -15.57
N TYR A 229 4.42 4.80 -14.33
CA TYR A 229 3.44 5.13 -13.29
C TYR A 229 3.91 6.37 -12.55
N ARG A 230 2.98 7.12 -11.93
CA ARG A 230 3.26 8.43 -11.31
C ARG A 230 4.43 8.41 -10.31
N ASP A 231 4.75 7.24 -9.75
CA ASP A 231 5.85 6.99 -8.82
C ASP A 231 6.68 5.73 -9.20
N GLY A 232 6.96 5.48 -10.48
CA GLY A 232 7.78 4.32 -10.89
C GLY A 232 9.20 4.35 -10.29
N ASN A 233 9.78 3.17 -10.02
CA ASN A 233 11.17 2.98 -9.60
C ASN A 233 11.54 3.39 -8.15
N LEU A 234 10.58 3.36 -7.22
CA LEU A 234 10.78 3.81 -5.83
C LEU A 234 11.93 3.10 -5.10
N PHE A 235 12.08 1.79 -5.31
CA PHE A 235 13.11 1.00 -4.63
C PHE A 235 14.52 1.21 -5.18
N THR A 236 14.69 1.91 -6.31
CA THR A 236 16.02 2.35 -6.75
C THR A 236 16.25 3.84 -6.45
N CYS A 237 15.20 4.66 -6.45
CA CYS A 237 15.29 6.09 -6.15
C CYS A 237 15.54 6.38 -4.66
N TYR A 238 15.03 5.52 -3.77
CA TYR A 238 15.15 5.71 -2.33
C TYR A 238 15.95 4.58 -1.70
N SER A 239 16.97 4.95 -0.92
CA SER A 239 17.78 3.97 -0.18
C SER A 239 16.94 3.26 0.87
N PHE A 240 17.17 1.95 1.02
CA PHE A 240 16.61 1.16 2.11
C PHE A 240 17.17 1.58 3.47
N LYS A 241 18.49 1.85 3.52
CA LYS A 241 19.19 2.33 4.73
C LYS A 241 19.36 3.84 4.67
#